data_AF-A0A924Y8I2-F1
#
_entry.id   AF-A0A924Y8I2-F1
#
_cell.length_a   1.000
_cell.length_b   1.000
_cell.length_c   1.000
_cell.angle_alpha   90.00
_cell.angle_beta   90.00
_cell.angle_gamma   90.00
#
_symmetry.space_group_name_H-M   'P 1'
#
loop_
_entity.id
_entity.type
_entity.pdbx_description
1 polymer ?
#
loop_
_entity_poly.entity_id
_entity_poly.type
_entity_poly.pdbx_seq_one_letter_code
_entity_poly.pdbx_strand_id
1 'polypeptide(L)'
;MANKVGEKIPFLGFLSKITPKADKTQAFDLGVKLVGEVSAFCYTNGLPGDSIGDFVAALASYEKDSLIRMAALITFDGLIPLGPDFMRMVIDRVGQGGTGDLTQNTTFQRIRDLIPGGGDADKLGFISTSLQSVSGWAGNFIAERGITKENAIQNLRQYVDIGDDKLDYLAGFLDLSTDYMAHTGTQSVARSLISRAVSEI
;
A
#
# COMPACT_ATOMS: atom_id res chain seq x y z
N MET A 1 41.27 -11.99 -20.76
CA MET A 1 40.42 -11.70 -19.59
C MET A 1 39.17 -10.99 -20.09
N ALA A 2 38.12 -11.75 -20.33
CA ALA A 2 36.77 -11.32 -20.69
C ALA A 2 35.86 -12.53 -20.44
N ASN A 3 34.61 -12.26 -20.05
CA ASN A 3 33.52 -13.20 -19.73
C ASN A 3 33.44 -13.70 -18.29
N LYS A 4 32.66 -12.98 -17.47
CA LYS A 4 31.35 -13.45 -16.97
C LYS A 4 30.75 -12.39 -16.03
N VAL A 5 30.36 -11.24 -16.60
CA VAL A 5 29.39 -10.34 -15.97
C VAL A 5 28.06 -10.65 -16.63
N GLY A 6 27.33 -11.58 -16.02
CA GLY A 6 26.13 -12.16 -16.61
C GLY A 6 25.61 -13.33 -15.81
N GLU A 7 25.74 -13.31 -14.48
CA GLU A 7 24.94 -14.19 -13.64
C GLU A 7 23.57 -13.56 -13.48
N LYS A 8 22.67 -14.02 -14.35
CA LYS A 8 21.22 -13.88 -14.19
C LYS A 8 20.88 -14.22 -12.76
N ILE A 9 20.39 -13.24 -12.01
CA ILE A 9 19.86 -13.42 -10.65
C ILE A 9 18.80 -14.54 -10.72
N PRO A 10 19.05 -15.74 -10.14
CA PRO A 10 18.09 -16.86 -10.18
C PRO A 10 16.87 -16.64 -9.27
N PHE A 11 16.75 -15.44 -8.69
CA PHE A 11 15.85 -15.11 -7.57
C PHE A 11 14.41 -14.80 -8.02
N LEU A 12 14.16 -14.57 -9.31
CA LEU A 12 12.81 -14.33 -9.83
C LEU A 12 11.99 -15.62 -10.07
N GLY A 13 12.61 -16.81 -9.98
CA GLY A 13 11.94 -18.08 -10.26
C GLY A 13 11.01 -18.58 -9.13
N PHE A 14 11.16 -18.06 -7.91
CA PHE A 14 10.36 -18.50 -6.76
C PHE A 14 9.15 -17.60 -6.46
N LEU A 15 9.19 -16.30 -6.84
CA LEU A 15 7.98 -15.47 -6.91
C LEU A 15 6.91 -16.10 -7.83
N SER A 16 7.34 -16.82 -8.87
CA SER A 16 6.43 -17.56 -9.75
C SER A 16 5.94 -18.91 -9.20
N LYS A 17 6.43 -19.38 -8.04
CA LYS A 17 6.15 -20.74 -7.54
C LYS A 17 5.41 -20.84 -6.20
N ILE A 18 5.04 -19.71 -5.60
CA ILE A 18 4.04 -19.60 -4.52
C ILE A 18 3.26 -18.29 -4.75
N THR A 19 1.98 -18.16 -5.03
CA THR A 19 0.82 -18.99 -5.41
C THR A 19 -0.18 -17.92 -5.90
N PRO A 20 -0.97 -18.09 -6.97
CA PRO A 20 -1.99 -17.11 -7.40
C PRO A 20 -2.93 -16.61 -6.29
N LYS A 21 -3.07 -17.40 -5.20
CA LYS A 21 -3.78 -17.02 -3.97
C LYS A 21 -3.08 -15.93 -3.14
N ALA A 22 -1.75 -15.98 -2.99
CA ALA A 22 -1.00 -14.98 -2.20
C ALA A 22 -1.08 -13.61 -2.86
N ASP A 23 -0.90 -13.62 -4.17
CA ASP A 23 -1.03 -12.50 -5.10
C ASP A 23 -2.42 -11.83 -5.07
N LYS A 24 -3.48 -12.65 -4.96
CA LYS A 24 -4.85 -12.16 -4.79
C LYS A 24 -5.06 -11.58 -3.39
N THR A 25 -4.67 -12.29 -2.35
CA THR A 25 -4.78 -11.82 -0.96
C THR A 25 -4.04 -10.49 -0.76
N GLN A 26 -2.82 -10.37 -1.27
CA GLN A 26 -2.01 -9.15 -1.19
C GLN A 26 -2.67 -8.00 -1.96
N ALA A 27 -3.24 -8.26 -3.14
CA ALA A 27 -3.96 -7.22 -3.88
C ALA A 27 -5.17 -6.69 -3.11
N PHE A 28 -5.95 -7.58 -2.49
CA PHE A 28 -7.06 -7.18 -1.63
C PHE A 28 -6.58 -6.43 -0.39
N ASP A 29 -5.51 -6.90 0.27
CA ASP A 29 -4.96 -6.25 1.45
C ASP A 29 -4.46 -4.83 1.13
N LEU A 30 -3.71 -4.65 0.05
CA LEU A 30 -3.27 -3.34 -0.43
C LEU A 30 -4.46 -2.42 -0.75
N GLY A 31 -5.49 -2.94 -1.44
CA GLY A 31 -6.70 -2.16 -1.75
C GLY A 31 -7.45 -1.71 -0.50
N VAL A 32 -7.56 -2.59 0.50
CA VAL A 32 -8.21 -2.28 1.78
C VAL A 32 -7.38 -1.29 2.59
N LYS A 33 -6.05 -1.47 2.67
CA LYS A 33 -5.13 -0.53 3.34
C LYS A 33 -5.19 0.86 2.69
N LEU A 34 -5.27 0.93 1.37
CA LEU A 34 -5.43 2.19 0.64
C LEU A 34 -6.75 2.88 0.99
N VAL A 35 -7.87 2.15 0.97
CA VAL A 35 -9.17 2.72 1.37
C VAL A 35 -9.19 3.11 2.85
N GLY A 36 -8.48 2.39 3.72
CA GLY A 36 -8.26 2.82 5.10
C GLY A 36 -7.63 4.21 5.18
N GLU A 37 -6.64 4.50 4.33
CA GLU A 37 -6.04 5.83 4.23
C GLU A 37 -7.02 6.88 3.69
N VAL A 38 -7.79 6.55 2.65
CA VAL A 38 -8.82 7.46 2.10
C VAL A 38 -9.84 7.81 3.18
N SER A 39 -10.41 6.81 3.85
CA SER A 39 -11.36 7.01 4.94
C SER A 39 -10.75 7.84 6.06
N ALA A 40 -9.53 7.50 6.50
CA ALA A 40 -8.83 8.24 7.55
C ALA A 40 -8.58 9.71 7.15
N PHE A 41 -8.18 9.97 5.92
CA PHE A 41 -8.06 11.33 5.38
C PHE A 41 -9.39 12.07 5.45
N CYS A 42 -10.50 11.47 4.99
CA CYS A 42 -11.81 12.11 5.03
C CYS A 42 -12.23 12.44 6.47
N TYR A 43 -12.14 11.49 7.39
CA TYR A 43 -12.49 11.71 8.80
C TYR A 43 -11.61 12.79 9.47
N THR A 44 -10.30 12.74 9.24
CA THR A 44 -9.36 13.71 9.84
C THR A 44 -9.41 15.10 9.22
N ASN A 45 -10.15 15.27 8.12
CA ASN A 45 -10.40 16.57 7.48
C ASN A 45 -11.88 17.00 7.53
N GLY A 46 -12.76 16.20 8.15
CA GLY A 46 -14.19 16.51 8.24
C GLY A 46 -14.91 16.46 6.89
N LEU A 47 -14.37 15.68 5.94
CA LEU A 47 -14.96 15.47 4.63
C LEU A 47 -15.92 14.27 4.64
N PRO A 48 -16.88 14.21 3.71
CA PRO A 48 -17.62 12.99 3.43
C PRO A 48 -16.67 11.79 3.23
N GLY A 49 -17.04 10.62 3.74
CA GLY A 49 -16.16 9.43 3.71
C GLY A 49 -15.77 8.99 2.30
N ASP A 50 -16.49 9.42 1.27
CA ASP A 50 -16.31 9.10 -0.14
C ASP A 50 -15.61 10.21 -0.96
N SER A 51 -15.00 11.21 -0.30
CA SER A 51 -14.21 12.29 -0.91
C SER A 51 -12.86 11.83 -1.52
N ILE A 52 -12.88 10.87 -2.45
CA ILE A 52 -11.68 10.33 -3.13
C ILE A 52 -10.94 11.44 -3.90
N GLY A 53 -11.66 12.35 -4.54
CA GLY A 53 -11.06 13.46 -5.30
C GLY A 53 -10.23 14.39 -4.42
N ASP A 54 -10.75 14.75 -3.25
CA ASP A 54 -10.03 15.58 -2.27
C ASP A 54 -8.78 14.86 -1.75
N PHE A 55 -8.88 13.55 -1.51
CA PHE A 55 -7.73 12.74 -1.12
C PHE A 55 -6.64 12.76 -2.19
N VAL A 56 -6.98 12.49 -3.45
CA VAL A 56 -6.01 12.48 -4.56
C VAL A 56 -5.36 13.86 -4.74
N ALA A 57 -6.12 14.94 -4.60
CA ALA A 57 -5.57 16.30 -4.62
C ALA A 57 -4.58 16.53 -3.47
N ALA A 58 -4.91 16.05 -2.27
CA ALA A 58 -4.05 16.18 -1.09
C ALA A 58 -2.73 15.40 -1.21
N LEU A 59 -2.70 14.27 -1.95
CA LEU A 59 -1.48 13.48 -2.16
C LEU A 59 -0.32 14.29 -2.77
N ALA A 60 -0.60 15.35 -3.52
CA ALA A 60 0.43 16.25 -4.04
C ALA A 60 1.12 17.09 -2.94
N SER A 61 0.45 17.26 -1.80
CA SER A 61 0.92 18.01 -0.64
C SER A 61 1.23 17.11 0.56
N TYR A 62 1.22 15.79 0.38
CA TYR A 62 1.57 14.85 1.44
C TYR A 62 3.03 15.03 1.84
N GLU A 63 3.26 15.25 3.13
CA GLU A 63 4.59 15.38 3.73
C GLU A 63 4.67 14.56 5.01
N LYS A 64 5.89 14.44 5.57
CA LYS A 64 6.15 13.88 6.90
C LYS A 64 5.54 12.48 7.07
N ASP A 65 4.74 12.29 8.11
CA ASP A 65 4.13 11.03 8.50
C ASP A 65 3.20 10.45 7.43
N SER A 66 2.37 11.29 6.79
CA SER A 66 1.49 10.85 5.70
C SER A 66 2.25 10.44 4.44
N LEU A 67 3.32 11.17 4.08
CA LEU A 67 4.17 10.78 2.95
C LEU A 67 4.91 9.47 3.22
N ILE A 68 5.46 9.29 4.43
CA ILE A 68 6.13 8.05 4.83
C ILE A 68 5.16 6.87 4.75
N ARG A 69 3.93 7.04 5.25
CA ARG A 69 2.90 5.99 5.23
C ARG A 69 2.54 5.57 3.81
N MET A 70 2.29 6.54 2.93
CA MET A 70 1.97 6.24 1.52
C MET A 70 3.18 5.66 0.77
N ALA A 71 4.39 6.14 1.04
CA ALA A 71 5.61 5.58 0.44
C ALA A 71 5.83 4.13 0.87
N ALA A 72 5.64 3.82 2.16
CA ALA A 72 5.74 2.48 2.71
C ALA A 72 4.65 1.56 2.12
N LEU A 73 3.40 2.01 2.08
CA LEU A 73 2.30 1.26 1.47
C LEU A 73 2.57 0.90 0.01
N ILE A 74 2.95 1.88 -0.80
CA ILE A 74 3.23 1.66 -2.23
C ILE A 74 4.47 0.78 -2.44
N THR A 75 5.49 0.91 -1.61
CA THR A 75 6.76 0.19 -1.79
C THR A 75 6.70 -1.22 -1.20
N PHE A 76 6.29 -1.36 0.06
CA PHE A 76 6.38 -2.60 0.83
C PHE A 76 5.18 -3.52 0.62
N ASP A 77 3.99 -2.98 0.44
CA ASP A 77 2.78 -3.78 0.18
C ASP A 77 2.44 -3.89 -1.31
N GLY A 78 2.93 -2.96 -2.13
CA GLY A 78 2.79 -2.95 -3.58
C GLY A 78 4.02 -3.51 -4.29
N LEU A 79 5.02 -2.66 -4.49
CA LEU A 79 6.15 -2.91 -5.38
C LEU A 79 6.97 -4.16 -5.03
N ILE A 80 7.33 -4.34 -3.76
CA ILE A 80 8.15 -5.49 -3.32
C ILE A 80 7.42 -6.83 -3.57
N PRO A 81 6.18 -7.05 -3.07
CA PRO A 81 5.51 -8.33 -3.24
C PRO A 81 4.99 -8.55 -4.67
N LEU A 82 4.42 -7.53 -5.31
CA LEU A 82 3.66 -7.66 -6.55
C LEU A 82 4.43 -7.22 -7.82
N GLY A 83 5.58 -6.58 -7.65
CA GLY A 83 6.44 -6.15 -8.76
C GLY A 83 6.10 -4.79 -9.36
N PRO A 84 6.79 -4.36 -10.43
CA PRO A 84 6.69 -3.01 -10.99
C PRO A 84 5.29 -2.65 -11.53
N ASP A 85 4.51 -3.64 -11.96
CA ASP A 85 3.16 -3.45 -12.48
C ASP A 85 2.06 -3.60 -11.41
N PHE A 86 2.41 -3.53 -10.12
CA PHE A 86 1.49 -3.86 -9.02
C PHE A 86 0.16 -3.10 -9.08
N MET A 87 0.14 -1.80 -9.42
CA MET A 87 -1.12 -1.03 -9.48
C MET A 87 -2.11 -1.65 -10.47
N ARG A 88 -1.65 -1.98 -11.68
CA ARG A 88 -2.48 -2.64 -12.70
C ARG A 88 -2.95 -4.00 -12.20
N MET A 89 -2.02 -4.78 -11.66
CA MET A 89 -2.30 -6.11 -11.12
C MET A 89 -3.35 -6.08 -9.99
N VAL A 90 -3.30 -5.07 -9.12
CA VAL A 90 -4.22 -4.91 -7.99
C VAL A 90 -5.60 -4.49 -8.49
N ILE A 91 -5.67 -3.51 -9.41
CA ILE A 91 -6.93 -3.09 -10.04
C ILE A 91 -7.60 -4.28 -10.73
N ASP A 92 -6.84 -5.07 -11.50
CA ASP A 92 -7.37 -6.23 -12.21
C ASP A 92 -7.88 -7.30 -11.23
N ARG A 93 -7.11 -7.62 -10.18
CA ARG A 93 -7.48 -8.67 -9.22
C ARG A 93 -8.64 -8.29 -8.32
N VAL A 94 -8.72 -7.04 -7.90
CA VAL A 94 -9.84 -6.53 -7.12
C VAL A 94 -11.09 -6.43 -8.01
N GLY A 95 -10.95 -5.98 -9.25
CA GLY A 95 -12.06 -5.89 -10.21
C GLY A 95 -12.61 -7.24 -10.67
N GLN A 96 -11.74 -8.27 -10.78
CA GLN A 96 -12.15 -9.65 -11.09
C GLN A 96 -12.58 -10.44 -9.84
N GLY A 97 -12.26 -9.95 -8.64
CA GLY A 97 -12.55 -10.60 -7.39
C GLY A 97 -13.99 -10.38 -6.92
N GLY A 98 -14.44 -11.20 -5.97
CA GLY A 98 -15.78 -11.11 -5.40
C GLY A 98 -15.78 -10.59 -3.97
N THR A 99 -16.97 -10.27 -3.45
CA THR A 99 -17.17 -9.91 -2.04
C THR A 99 -16.71 -11.01 -1.07
N GLY A 100 -16.66 -12.27 -1.51
CA GLY A 100 -16.12 -13.39 -0.74
C GLY A 100 -14.63 -13.26 -0.40
N ASP A 101 -13.82 -12.75 -1.32
CA ASP A 101 -12.38 -12.51 -1.06
C ASP A 101 -12.18 -11.32 -0.12
N LEU A 102 -13.02 -10.28 -0.30
CA LEU A 102 -13.02 -9.09 0.54
C LEU A 102 -13.40 -9.41 1.99
N THR A 103 -14.47 -10.19 2.20
CA THR A 103 -14.96 -10.56 3.54
C THR A 103 -14.03 -11.51 4.29
N GLN A 104 -13.17 -12.24 3.59
CA GLN A 104 -12.11 -13.07 4.19
C GLN A 104 -10.88 -12.26 4.61
N ASN A 105 -10.73 -11.03 4.12
CA ASN A 105 -9.62 -10.17 4.50
C ASN A 105 -9.84 -9.62 5.93
N THR A 106 -8.89 -9.89 6.83
CA THR A 106 -8.97 -9.50 8.25
C THR A 106 -8.90 -7.98 8.44
N THR A 107 -8.09 -7.29 7.63
CA THR A 107 -8.00 -5.83 7.61
C THR A 107 -9.36 -5.23 7.26
N PHE A 108 -10.04 -5.77 6.25
CA PHE A 108 -11.36 -5.32 5.83
C PHE A 108 -12.37 -5.49 6.96
N GLN A 109 -12.40 -6.65 7.62
CA GLN A 109 -13.31 -6.88 8.73
C GLN A 109 -13.15 -5.85 9.87
N ARG A 110 -11.93 -5.34 10.10
CA ARG A 110 -11.66 -4.34 11.14
C ARG A 110 -12.16 -2.94 10.76
N ILE A 111 -12.06 -2.57 9.47
CA ILE A 111 -12.36 -1.21 9.01
C ILE A 111 -13.67 -1.10 8.23
N ARG A 112 -14.38 -2.21 7.97
CA ARG A 112 -15.53 -2.26 7.07
C ARG A 112 -16.61 -1.23 7.39
N ASP A 113 -16.78 -0.87 8.66
CA ASP A 113 -17.83 0.07 9.10
C ASP A 113 -17.42 1.54 8.88
N LEU A 114 -16.14 1.77 8.56
CA LEU A 114 -15.56 3.08 8.20
C LEU A 114 -15.45 3.27 6.67
N ILE A 115 -15.69 2.21 5.89
CA ILE A 115 -15.68 2.27 4.42
C ILE A 115 -17.08 2.69 3.94
N PRO A 116 -17.20 3.74 3.12
CA PRO A 116 -18.47 4.13 2.52
C PRO A 116 -19.14 2.99 1.73
N GLY A 117 -20.47 2.89 1.83
CA GLY A 117 -21.28 1.91 1.11
C GLY A 117 -22.25 1.14 2.02
N GLY A 118 -23.41 0.75 1.48
CA GLY A 118 -24.47 0.06 2.23
C GLY A 118 -24.21 -1.43 2.43
N GLY A 119 -23.38 -2.05 1.58
CA GLY A 119 -22.99 -3.45 1.67
C GLY A 119 -21.62 -3.76 1.08
N ASP A 120 -21.20 -5.02 1.18
CA ASP A 120 -19.85 -5.45 0.74
C ASP A 120 -19.61 -5.23 -0.76
N ALA A 121 -20.67 -5.27 -1.57
CA ALA A 121 -20.59 -4.98 -3.01
C ALA A 121 -20.28 -3.50 -3.27
N ASP A 122 -20.96 -2.58 -2.55
CA ASP A 122 -20.71 -1.14 -2.66
C ASP A 122 -19.30 -0.79 -2.18
N LYS A 123 -18.86 -1.42 -1.08
CA LYS A 123 -17.51 -1.23 -0.52
C LYS A 123 -16.43 -1.76 -1.46
N LEU A 124 -16.67 -2.90 -2.12
CA LEU A 124 -15.78 -3.40 -3.17
C LEU A 124 -15.70 -2.41 -4.35
N GLY A 125 -16.84 -1.83 -4.75
CA GLY A 125 -16.88 -0.76 -5.74
C GLY A 125 -16.05 0.46 -5.31
N PHE A 126 -16.22 0.91 -4.08
CA PHE A 126 -15.45 2.01 -3.51
C PHE A 126 -13.94 1.74 -3.49
N ILE A 127 -13.52 0.52 -3.13
CA ILE A 127 -12.11 0.10 -3.19
C ILE A 127 -11.58 0.15 -4.62
N SER A 128 -12.34 -0.37 -5.59
CA SER A 128 -11.96 -0.35 -7.01
C SER A 128 -11.79 1.08 -7.53
N THR A 129 -12.74 1.98 -7.25
CA THR A 129 -12.67 3.39 -7.65
C THR A 129 -11.51 4.13 -6.98
N SER A 130 -11.25 3.85 -5.69
CA SER A 130 -10.13 4.44 -4.96
C SER A 130 -8.78 4.01 -5.55
N LEU A 131 -8.61 2.73 -5.84
CA LEU A 131 -7.41 2.19 -6.49
C LEU A 131 -7.15 2.84 -7.85
N GLN A 132 -8.19 2.95 -8.69
CA GLN A 132 -8.08 3.61 -9.99
C GLN A 132 -7.65 5.07 -9.84
N SER A 133 -8.24 5.80 -8.89
CA SER A 133 -7.97 7.22 -8.67
C SER A 133 -6.55 7.49 -8.18
N VAL A 134 -5.98 6.59 -7.38
CA VAL A 134 -4.63 6.72 -6.81
C VAL A 134 -3.54 6.20 -7.75
N SER A 135 -3.89 5.34 -8.71
CA SER A 135 -2.94 4.68 -9.62
C SER A 135 -1.97 5.62 -10.33
N GLY A 136 -2.45 6.78 -10.80
CA GLY A 136 -1.62 7.78 -11.44
C GLY A 136 -0.58 8.39 -10.49
N TRP A 137 -1.00 8.74 -9.27
CA TRP A 137 -0.08 9.25 -8.25
C TRP A 137 0.96 8.21 -7.85
N ALA A 138 0.55 6.96 -7.59
CA ALA A 138 1.45 5.90 -7.17
C ALA A 138 2.51 5.56 -8.24
N GLY A 139 2.09 5.51 -9.51
CA GLY A 139 2.99 5.31 -10.64
C GLY A 139 4.01 6.45 -10.78
N ASN A 140 3.55 7.70 -10.72
CA ASN A 140 4.42 8.87 -10.78
C ASN A 140 5.40 8.92 -9.59
N PHE A 141 4.92 8.61 -8.38
CA PHE A 141 5.73 8.62 -7.16
C PHE A 141 6.96 7.70 -7.27
N ILE A 142 6.75 6.46 -7.75
CA ILE A 142 7.82 5.48 -7.97
C ILE A 142 8.75 5.95 -9.09
N ALA A 143 8.19 6.40 -10.22
CA ALA A 143 8.96 6.80 -11.39
C ALA A 143 9.87 8.01 -11.11
N GLU A 144 9.34 9.06 -10.49
CA GLU A 144 10.08 10.29 -10.16
C GLU A 144 11.23 10.04 -9.17
N ARG A 145 11.04 9.10 -8.25
CA ARG A 145 12.06 8.73 -7.24
C ARG A 145 12.96 7.58 -7.69
N GLY A 146 12.74 7.06 -8.89
CA GLY A 146 13.47 5.91 -9.42
C GLY A 146 13.39 4.69 -8.50
N ILE A 147 12.28 4.49 -7.78
CA ILE A 147 12.12 3.37 -6.84
C ILE A 147 11.94 2.10 -7.67
N THR A 148 12.74 1.09 -7.40
CA THR A 148 12.60 -0.23 -8.01
C THR A 148 12.57 -1.28 -6.91
N LYS A 149 12.06 -2.48 -7.23
CA LYS A 149 12.08 -3.59 -6.28
C LYS A 149 13.51 -3.88 -5.82
N GLU A 150 14.47 -3.84 -6.74
CA GLU A 150 15.88 -4.12 -6.50
C GLU A 150 16.49 -3.10 -5.55
N ASN A 151 16.29 -1.79 -5.80
CA ASN A 151 16.89 -0.76 -4.96
C ASN A 151 16.20 -0.65 -3.59
N ALA A 152 14.90 -0.92 -3.50
CA ALA A 152 14.18 -0.95 -2.23
C ALA A 152 14.72 -2.09 -1.35
N ILE A 153 14.88 -3.29 -1.91
CA ILE A 153 15.47 -4.44 -1.21
C ILE A 153 16.93 -4.17 -0.83
N GLN A 154 17.72 -3.60 -1.73
CA GLN A 154 19.12 -3.28 -1.48
C GLN A 154 19.28 -2.29 -0.33
N ASN A 155 18.44 -1.25 -0.26
CA ASN A 155 18.47 -0.28 0.83
C ASN A 155 18.04 -0.92 2.16
N LEU A 156 17.06 -1.84 2.15
CA LEU A 156 16.63 -2.56 3.35
C LEU A 156 17.73 -3.47 3.92
N ARG A 157 18.53 -4.12 3.06
CA ARG A 157 19.67 -4.96 3.46
C ARG A 157 20.73 -4.20 4.26
N GLN A 158 20.76 -2.86 4.21
CA GLN A 158 21.69 -2.07 5.00
C GLN A 158 21.29 -1.96 6.47
N TYR A 159 20.01 -2.13 6.78
CA TYR A 159 19.45 -1.96 8.12
C TYR A 159 19.00 -3.27 8.75
N VAL A 160 18.80 -4.30 7.92
CA VAL A 160 18.36 -5.64 8.34
C VAL A 160 19.35 -6.64 7.76
N ASP A 161 19.95 -7.48 8.61
CA ASP A 161 20.84 -8.56 8.18
C ASP A 161 20.01 -9.68 7.53
N ILE A 162 19.63 -9.44 6.28
CA ILE A 162 18.87 -10.37 5.46
C ILE A 162 19.90 -11.29 4.81
N GLY A 163 20.16 -12.45 5.43
CA GLY A 163 20.92 -13.51 4.78
C GLY A 163 20.31 -13.85 3.41
N ASP A 164 21.16 -14.20 2.43
CA ASP A 164 20.75 -14.37 1.02
C ASP A 164 19.59 -15.37 0.82
N ASP A 165 19.40 -16.31 1.74
CA ASP A 165 18.31 -17.32 1.74
C ASP A 165 16.99 -16.84 2.40
N LYS A 166 16.89 -15.57 2.82
CA LYS A 166 15.75 -15.07 3.62
C LYS A 166 14.96 -13.92 3.01
N LEU A 167 15.23 -13.56 1.76
CA LEU A 167 14.46 -12.53 1.05
C LEU A 167 12.95 -12.88 0.96
N ASP A 168 12.58 -14.16 0.96
CA ASP A 168 11.19 -14.62 1.03
C ASP A 168 10.50 -14.26 2.36
N TYR A 169 11.28 -14.03 3.41
CA TYR A 169 10.79 -13.55 4.70
C TYR A 169 10.79 -12.02 4.80
N LEU A 170 11.33 -11.28 3.82
CA LEU A 170 11.47 -9.82 3.95
C LEU A 170 10.12 -9.10 3.96
N ALA A 171 9.18 -9.49 3.09
CA ALA A 171 7.85 -8.87 3.07
C ALA A 171 7.06 -9.16 4.36
N GLY A 172 7.08 -10.43 4.81
CA GLY A 172 6.47 -10.81 6.09
C GLY A 172 7.21 -10.22 7.31
N PHE A 173 8.53 -10.06 7.23
CA PHE A 173 9.33 -9.37 8.25
C PHE A 173 9.00 -7.90 8.30
N LEU A 174 8.88 -7.19 7.17
CA LEU A 174 8.46 -5.80 7.14
C LEU A 174 7.06 -5.64 7.74
N ASP A 175 6.11 -6.47 7.34
CA ASP A 175 4.73 -6.42 7.88
C ASP A 175 4.70 -6.77 9.40
N LEU A 176 5.58 -7.66 9.87
CA LEU A 176 5.72 -8.01 11.30
C LEU A 176 6.57 -7.03 12.12
N SER A 177 7.53 -6.34 11.50
CA SER A 177 8.53 -5.48 12.17
C SER A 177 8.20 -4.00 12.07
N THR A 178 7.30 -3.62 11.15
CA THR A 178 6.86 -2.24 10.97
C THR A 178 5.35 -2.12 10.98
N ASP A 179 4.79 -1.69 12.10
CA ASP A 179 3.44 -1.13 12.15
C ASP A 179 3.47 0.35 11.71
N TYR A 180 3.98 0.57 10.48
CA TYR A 180 4.16 1.92 9.95
C TYR A 180 2.81 2.63 9.85
N MET A 181 1.74 1.89 9.57
CA MET A 181 0.36 2.39 9.56
C MET A 181 -0.07 2.89 10.95
N ALA A 182 0.14 2.13 12.04
CA ALA A 182 -0.24 2.61 13.37
C ALA A 182 0.60 3.80 13.84
N HIS A 183 1.93 3.75 13.64
CA HIS A 183 2.82 4.82 14.08
C HIS A 183 2.54 6.13 13.35
N THR A 184 2.56 6.11 12.02
CA THR A 184 2.32 7.31 11.23
C THR A 184 0.85 7.72 11.30
N GLY A 185 -0.10 6.79 11.44
CA GLY A 185 -1.52 7.11 11.62
C GLY A 185 -1.79 7.84 12.93
N THR A 186 -1.18 7.40 14.03
CA THR A 186 -1.24 8.12 15.32
C THR A 186 -0.66 9.53 15.19
N GLN A 187 0.46 9.68 14.48
CA GLN A 187 1.07 10.98 14.20
C GLN A 187 0.14 11.89 13.37
N SER A 188 -0.52 11.36 12.33
CA SER A 188 -1.48 12.11 11.52
C SER A 188 -2.64 12.65 12.36
N VAL A 189 -3.22 11.79 13.20
CA VAL A 189 -4.35 12.18 14.06
C VAL A 189 -3.91 13.22 15.09
N ALA A 190 -2.77 13.00 15.76
CA ALA A 190 -2.23 13.96 16.72
C ALA A 190 -1.96 15.33 16.07
N ARG A 191 -1.34 15.34 14.88
CA ARG A 191 -1.08 16.57 14.12
C ARG A 191 -2.37 17.28 13.74
N SER A 192 -3.39 16.55 13.26
CA SER A 192 -4.68 17.12 12.89
C SER A 192 -5.37 17.78 14.09
N LEU A 193 -5.44 17.08 15.24
CA LEU A 193 -6.03 17.61 16.47
C LEU A 193 -5.29 18.85 16.98
N ILE A 194 -3.95 18.83 17.01
CA ILE A 194 -3.15 19.97 17.45
C ILE A 194 -3.34 21.17 16.51
N SER A 195 -3.31 20.95 15.19
CA SER A 195 -3.43 22.03 14.20
C SER A 195 -4.80 22.69 14.23
N ARG A 196 -5.87 21.89 14.41
CA ARG A 196 -7.22 22.41 14.63
C ARG A 196 -7.32 23.22 15.91
N ALA A 197 -6.82 22.68 17.03
CA ALA A 197 -6.83 23.38 18.31
C ALA A 197 -6.09 24.73 18.26
N VAL A 198 -4.96 24.81 17.54
CA VAL A 198 -4.24 26.07 17.33
C VAL A 198 -5.01 27.04 16.43
N SER A 199 -5.76 26.53 15.44
CA SER A 199 -6.54 27.36 14.51
C SER A 199 -7.83 27.92 15.11
N GLU A 200 -8.27 27.36 16.25
CA GLU A 200 -9.44 27.80 17.00
C GLU A 200 -9.13 28.88 18.06
N ILE A 201 -7.84 29.19 18.29
CA ILE A 201 -7.35 30.25 19.21
C ILE A 201 -7.14 31.55 18.45
#